data_AF-A0A4S3TQM7-F1
#
_entry.id   AF-A0A4S3TQM7-F1
#
_cell.length_a   1.000
_cell.length_b   1.000
_cell.length_c   1.000
_cell.angle_alpha   90.00
_cell.angle_beta   90.00
_cell.angle_gamma   90.00
#
_symmetry.space_group_name_H-M   'P 1'
#
loop_
_entity.id
_entity.type
_entity.pdbx_description
1 polymer ?
#
loop_
_entity_poly.entity_id
_entity_poly.type
_entity_poly.pdbx_seq_one_letter_code
_entity_poly.pdbx_strand_id
1 'polypeptide(L)'
;MGTGLEILLLILVLAAVLGASTLIETVRPFLVNAVVGLVVLFLANAVFGLSVTVTPIALAVVAIGGIPGALLVILLALFGVAFV
;
A
#
# COMPACT_ATOMS: atom_id res chain seq x y z
N MET A 1 -27.36 -27.97 -27.95
CA MET A 1 -27.69 -27.28 -26.68
C MET A 1 -26.43 -27.31 -25.82
N GLY A 2 -25.73 -26.18 -25.70
CA GLY A 2 -24.41 -26.05 -25.06
C GLY A 2 -24.46 -25.55 -23.62
N THR A 3 -25.52 -25.89 -22.89
CA THR A 3 -25.86 -25.30 -21.58
C THR A 3 -24.77 -25.45 -20.52
N GLY A 4 -23.98 -26.54 -20.56
CA GLY A 4 -22.90 -26.76 -19.60
C GLY A 4 -21.75 -25.75 -19.71
N LEU A 5 -21.37 -25.34 -20.92
CA LEU A 5 -20.28 -24.39 -21.14
C LEU A 5 -20.70 -22.96 -20.75
N GLU A 6 -21.94 -22.58 -21.09
CA GLU A 6 -22.53 -21.29 -20.75
C GLU A 6 -22.60 -21.11 -19.23
N ILE A 7 -23.04 -22.15 -18.51
CA ILE A 7 -23.10 -22.14 -17.04
C ILE A 7 -21.69 -22.07 -16.43
N LEU A 8 -20.73 -22.84 -16.95
CA LEU A 8 -19.35 -22.80 -16.47
C LEU A 8 -18.71 -21.42 -16.65
N LEU A 9 -18.86 -20.82 -17.84
CA LEU A 9 -18.37 -19.47 -18.13
C LEU A 9 -19.01 -18.44 -17.20
N LEU A 10 -20.31 -18.54 -16.96
CA LEU A 10 -21.01 -17.65 -16.05
C LEU A 10 -20.47 -17.76 -14.62
N ILE A 11 -20.24 -18.98 -14.12
CA ILE A 11 -19.62 -19.20 -12.80
C ILE A 11 -18.21 -18.62 -12.75
N LEU A 12 -17.40 -18.80 -13.79
CA LEU A 12 -16.04 -18.28 -13.87
C LEU A 12 -16.02 -16.75 -13.85
N VAL A 13 -16.89 -16.11 -14.62
CA VAL A 13 -17.02 -14.64 -14.65
C VAL A 13 -17.47 -14.13 -13.28
N LEU A 14 -18.46 -14.77 -12.64
CA LEU A 14 -18.89 -14.40 -11.30
C LEU A 14 -17.76 -14.55 -10.28
N ALA A 15 -17.04 -15.67 -10.30
CA ALA A 15 -15.90 -15.89 -9.41
C ALA A 15 -14.78 -14.85 -9.64
N ALA A 16 -14.51 -14.49 -10.89
CA ALA A 16 -13.52 -13.46 -11.23
C ALA A 16 -13.95 -12.08 -10.72
N VAL A 17 -15.22 -11.69 -10.90
CA VAL A 17 -15.74 -10.39 -10.43
C VAL A 17 -15.71 -10.31 -8.90
N LEU A 18 -16.19 -11.34 -8.22
CA LEU A 18 -16.20 -11.39 -6.74
C LEU A 18 -14.78 -11.48 -6.17
N GLY A 19 -13.90 -12.23 -6.82
CA GLY A 19 -12.48 -12.31 -6.44
C GLY A 19 -11.78 -10.96 -6.62
N ALA A 20 -12.04 -10.25 -7.72
CA ALA A 20 -11.47 -8.94 -7.96
C ALA A 20 -12.01 -7.89 -6.98
N SER A 21 -13.32 -7.87 -6.71
CA SER A 21 -13.90 -6.90 -5.79
C SER A 21 -13.39 -7.07 -4.36
N THR A 22 -13.31 -8.31 -3.87
CA THR A 22 -12.77 -8.61 -2.53
C THR A 22 -11.29 -8.27 -2.41
N LEU A 23 -10.50 -8.52 -3.46
CA LEU A 23 -9.10 -8.12 -3.49
C LEU A 23 -8.94 -6.60 -3.39
N ILE A 24 -9.70 -5.83 -4.19
CA ILE A 24 -9.68 -4.36 -4.17
C ILE A 24 -10.07 -3.81 -2.79
N GLU A 25 -11.09 -4.38 -2.17
CA GLU A 25 -11.51 -3.98 -0.81
C GLU A 25 -10.44 -4.28 0.23
N THR A 26 -9.68 -5.37 0.05
CA THR A 26 -8.59 -5.77 0.95
C THR A 26 -7.38 -4.84 0.83
N VAL A 27 -7.04 -4.36 -0.37
CA VAL A 27 -5.90 -3.44 -0.58
C VAL A 27 -6.22 -1.97 -0.29
N ARG A 28 -7.50 -1.58 -0.23
CA ARG A 28 -7.92 -0.19 0.05
C ARG A 28 -7.25 0.42 1.30
N PRO A 29 -7.21 -0.26 2.45
CA PRO A 29 -6.56 0.28 3.65
C PRO A 29 -5.06 0.56 3.46
N PHE A 30 -4.35 -0.27 2.70
CA PHE A 30 -2.93 -0.09 2.40
C PHE A 30 -2.67 1.19 1.61
N LEU A 31 -3.56 1.54 0.67
CA LEU A 31 -3.47 2.79 -0.07
C LEU A 31 -3.65 4.00 0.85
N VAL A 32 -4.63 3.96 1.75
CA VAL A 32 -4.85 5.04 2.73
C VAL A 32 -3.64 5.19 3.63
N ASN A 33 -3.11 4.08 4.16
CA ASN A 33 -1.90 4.07 4.98
C ASN A 33 -0.68 4.64 4.24
N ALA A 34 -0.49 4.24 2.99
CA ALA A 34 0.58 4.76 2.14
C ALA A 34 0.45 6.27 1.94
N VAL A 35 -0.73 6.75 1.57
CA VAL A 35 -0.97 8.19 1.37
C VAL A 35 -0.75 8.98 2.65
N VAL A 36 -1.35 8.56 3.77
CA VAL A 36 -1.21 9.25 5.06
C VAL A 36 0.24 9.26 5.52
N GLY A 37 0.94 8.12 5.45
CA GLY A 37 2.33 8.07 5.89
C GLY A 37 3.29 8.77 4.93
N LEU A 38 3.02 8.81 3.62
CA LEU A 38 3.77 9.66 2.68
C LEU A 38 3.60 11.14 3.00
N VAL A 39 2.39 11.58 3.37
CA VAL A 39 2.15 12.94 3.84
C VAL A 39 2.99 13.22 5.09
N VAL A 40 3.06 12.29 6.04
CA VAL A 40 3.91 12.41 7.22
C VAL A 40 5.40 12.50 6.86
N LEU A 41 5.90 11.63 5.98
CA LEU A 41 7.29 11.68 5.51
C LEU A 41 7.60 13.01 4.82
N PHE A 42 6.70 13.49 3.96
CA PHE A 42 6.85 14.77 3.27
C PHE A 42 6.90 15.93 4.26
N LEU A 43 5.99 15.96 5.24
CA LEU A 43 6.01 16.96 6.31
C LEU A 43 7.29 16.88 7.14
N ALA A 44 7.78 15.66 7.42
CA ALA A 44 9.03 15.48 8.15
C ALA A 44 10.24 16.06 7.37
N ASN A 45 10.30 15.84 6.05
CA ASN A 45 11.31 16.44 5.19
C ASN A 45 11.18 17.97 5.15
N ALA A 46 9.97 18.49 4.96
CA ALA A 46 9.73 19.92 4.79
C ALA A 46 9.93 20.74 6.08
N VAL A 47 9.53 20.20 7.23
CA VAL A 47 9.55 20.92 8.52
C VAL A 47 10.88 20.73 9.25
N PHE A 48 11.43 19.51 9.26
CA PHE A 48 12.65 19.19 10.00
C PHE A 48 13.90 19.14 9.12
N GLY A 49 13.77 19.33 7.80
CA GLY A 49 14.90 19.26 6.87
C GLY A 49 15.52 17.87 6.76
N LEU A 50 14.80 16.82 7.18
CA LEU A 50 15.28 15.44 7.08
C LEU A 50 15.29 15.02 5.62
N SER A 51 16.41 14.57 5.07
CA SER A 51 16.47 14.00 3.72
C SER A 51 16.07 12.52 3.77
N VAL A 52 14.77 12.23 3.74
CA VAL A 52 14.30 10.84 3.72
C VAL A 52 14.04 10.41 2.28
N THR A 53 14.84 9.46 1.79
CA THR A 53 14.69 8.91 0.44
C THR A 53 13.45 8.01 0.36
N VAL A 54 12.46 8.41 -0.44
CA VAL A 54 11.26 7.60 -0.70
C VAL A 54 11.59 6.49 -1.70
N THR A 55 11.89 5.30 -1.17
CA THR A 55 12.14 4.08 -1.96
C THR A 55 10.88 3.20 -2.01
N PRO A 56 10.79 2.24 -2.95
CA PRO A 56 9.72 1.24 -2.95
C PRO A 56 9.62 0.46 -1.63
N ILE A 57 10.75 0.25 -0.94
CA ILE A 57 10.81 -0.43 0.36
C ILE A 57 10.19 0.47 1.45
N ALA A 58 10.55 1.75 1.49
CA ALA A 58 9.95 2.71 2.42
C ALA A 58 8.42 2.80 2.21
N LEU A 59 8.00 2.86 0.95
CA LEU A 59 6.58 2.88 0.58
C LEU A 59 5.84 1.65 1.09
N ALA A 60 6.43 0.45 0.95
CA ALA A 60 5.84 -0.79 1.45
C ALA A 60 5.72 -0.80 2.99
N VAL A 61 6.77 -0.36 3.70
CA VAL A 61 6.76 -0.24 5.17
C VAL A 61 5.64 0.70 5.62
N VAL A 62 5.47 1.83 4.94
CA VAL A 62 4.42 2.81 5.23
C VAL A 62 3.04 2.30 4.83
N ALA A 63 2.89 1.58 3.72
CA ALA A 63 1.61 1.01 3.31
C ALA A 63 1.11 -0.04 4.32
N ILE A 64 2.01 -0.87 4.85
CA ILE A 64 1.69 -1.89 5.85
C ILE A 64 1.45 -1.26 7.22
N GLY A 65 2.33 -0.35 7.64
CA GLY A 65 2.35 0.21 9.00
C GLY A 65 1.63 1.54 9.18
N GLY A 66 1.21 2.21 8.11
CA GLY A 66 0.62 3.56 8.15
C GLY A 66 1.55 4.59 8.79
N ILE A 67 0.98 5.39 9.70
CA ILE A 67 1.70 6.39 10.50
C ILE A 67 2.82 5.73 11.33
N PRO A 68 2.60 4.63 12.08
CA PRO A 68 3.68 3.89 12.74
C PRO A 68 4.83 3.49 11.79
N GLY A 69 4.49 3.07 10.56
CA GLY A 69 5.48 2.74 9.54
C GLY A 69 6.30 3.96 9.11
N ALA A 70 5.65 5.12 8.91
CA ALA A 70 6.33 6.37 8.59
C ALA A 70 7.26 6.83 9.71
N LEU A 71 6.84 6.71 10.98
CA LEU A 71 7.70 7.01 12.12
C LEU A 71 8.95 6.12 12.17
N LEU A 72 8.80 4.83 11.87
CA LEU A 72 9.93 3.89 11.80
C LEU A 72 10.93 4.31 10.72
N VAL A 73 10.45 4.65 9.52
CA VAL A 73 11.30 5.13 8.41
C VAL A 73 12.03 6.42 8.81
N ILE A 74 11.35 7.37 9.45
CA ILE A 74 11.96 8.62 9.93
C ILE A 74 13.05 8.32 10.96
N LEU A 75 12.79 7.43 11.92
CA LEU A 75 13.79 7.05 12.93
C LEU A 75 15.03 6.43 12.28
N LEU A 76 14.85 5.49 11.34
CA LEU A 76 15.97 4.86 10.64
C LEU A 76 16.81 5.86 9.83
N ALA A 77 16.16 6.83 9.18
CA ALA A 77 16.84 7.91 8.45
C ALA A 77 17.58 8.84 9.40
N LEU A 78 16.99 9.19 10.55
CA LEU A 78 17.61 10.04 11.56
C LEU A 78 18.89 9.43 12.14
N PHE A 79 18.90 8.11 12.36
CA PHE A 79 20.08 7.38 12.83
C PHE A 79 21.08 7.04 11.70
N GLY A 80 20.80 7.42 10.46
CA GLY A 80 21.67 7.16 9.32
C GLY A 80 21.73 5.68 8.90
N VAL A 81 20.79 4.85 9.36
CA VAL A 81 20.82 3.38 9.18
C VAL A 81 20.22 2.99 7.83
N ALA A 82 19.16 3.66 7.40
CA ALA A 82 18.47 3.39 6.14
C ALA A 82 17.69 4.62 5.67
N PHE A 83 17.38 4.68 4.37
CA PHE A 83 16.57 5.73 3.75
C PHE A 83 17.13 7.16 3.86
N VAL A 84 18.46 7.27 4.02
CA VAL A 84 19.24 8.52 3.91
C VAL A 84 19.49 8.87 2.45
#